data_AF-A0A161ME45-F1
#
_entry.id   AF-A0A161ME45-F1
#
_cell.length_a   1.000
_cell.length_b   1.000
_cell.length_c   1.000
_cell.angle_alpha   90.00
_cell.angle_beta   90.00
_cell.angle_gamma   90.00
#
_symmetry.space_group_name_H-M   'P 1'
#
loop_
_entity.id
_entity.type
_entity.pdbx_description
1 polymer ?
#
loop_
_entity_poly.entity_id
_entity_poly.type
_entity_poly.pdbx_seq_one_letter_code
_entity_poly.pdbx_strand_id
1 'polypeptide(L)'
;FYKLSKEHAAKFSYCKTLADHIDLIANVPVRNIGTIAGNLSMKHENLEFPSDVFLFLELVGSKLLIADGTGIDQTMSPLEYLTIDMNKKLIVKIILPVLDDNVYITRSYKIMPRAQNAHAFVNAGFIFKVDKKNSYTV
;
A
#
# COMPACT_ATOMS: atom_id res chain seq x y z
N PHE A 1 -5.94 8.73 2.24
CA PHE A 1 -5.54 8.63 0.82
C PHE A 1 -6.30 9.59 -0.11
N TYR A 2 -7.64 9.64 -0.10
CA TYR A 2 -8.39 10.57 -0.96
C TYR A 2 -7.96 12.03 -0.86
N LYS A 3 -7.78 12.54 0.37
CA LYS A 3 -7.32 13.93 0.61
C LYS A 3 -5.97 14.21 -0.07
N LEU A 4 -4.98 13.34 0.16
CA LEU A 4 -3.63 13.46 -0.42
C LEU A 4 -3.66 13.46 -1.96
N SER A 5 -4.46 12.58 -2.56
CA SER A 5 -4.62 12.54 -4.02
C SER A 5 -5.27 13.81 -4.58
N LYS A 6 -6.24 14.41 -3.86
CA LYS A 6 -6.91 15.64 -4.30
C LYS A 6 -6.00 16.86 -4.18
N GLU A 7 -5.30 16.99 -3.06
CA GLU A 7 -4.45 18.16 -2.76
C GLU A 7 -3.15 18.16 -3.58
N HIS A 8 -2.64 16.98 -3.92
CA HIS A 8 -1.36 16.82 -4.61
C HIS A 8 -1.47 15.87 -5.81
N ALA A 9 -2.48 16.08 -6.66
CA ALA A 9 -2.80 15.22 -7.79
C ALA A 9 -1.61 14.91 -8.71
N ALA A 10 -0.75 15.89 -9.00
CA ALA A 10 0.41 15.69 -9.87
C ALA A 10 1.45 14.68 -9.32
N LYS A 11 1.46 14.43 -8.00
CA LYS A 11 2.47 13.60 -7.31
C LYS A 11 1.89 12.34 -6.67
N PHE A 12 0.61 12.36 -6.34
CA PHE A 12 -0.06 11.34 -5.51
C PHE A 12 -1.44 10.96 -6.05
N SER A 13 -1.73 11.18 -7.34
CA SER A 13 -2.99 10.76 -7.98
C SER A 13 -3.29 9.27 -7.74
N TYR A 14 -2.25 8.44 -7.76
CA TYR A 14 -2.35 7.00 -7.56
C TYR A 14 -3.02 6.63 -6.24
N CYS A 15 -2.90 7.47 -5.19
CA CYS A 15 -3.54 7.24 -3.89
C CYS A 15 -5.06 7.16 -3.99
N LYS A 16 -5.70 7.73 -5.02
CA LYS A 16 -7.13 7.56 -5.26
C LYS A 16 -7.48 6.11 -5.60
N THR A 17 -6.79 5.51 -6.57
CA THR A 17 -7.00 4.10 -6.98
C THR A 17 -6.96 3.16 -5.78
N LEU A 18 -6.10 3.48 -4.83
CA LEU A 18 -5.84 2.64 -3.67
C LEU A 18 -6.81 2.91 -2.53
N ALA A 19 -7.27 4.16 -2.38
CA ALA A 19 -8.40 4.46 -1.51
C ALA A 19 -9.65 3.70 -1.99
N ASP A 20 -9.91 3.73 -3.30
CA ASP A 20 -11.00 2.99 -3.94
C ASP A 20 -10.87 1.48 -3.66
N HIS A 21 -9.65 0.92 -3.76
CA HIS A 21 -9.38 -0.48 -3.41
C HIS A 21 -9.59 -0.78 -1.94
N ILE A 22 -9.16 0.11 -1.05
CA ILE A 22 -9.24 -0.06 0.41
C ILE A 22 -10.69 -0.03 0.91
N ASP A 23 -11.55 0.78 0.29
CA ASP A 23 -12.97 0.84 0.64
C ASP A 23 -13.71 -0.47 0.38
N LEU A 24 -13.20 -1.32 -0.52
CA LEU A 24 -13.68 -2.69 -0.75
C LEU A 24 -13.19 -3.71 0.29
N ILE A 25 -12.34 -3.30 1.24
CA ILE A 25 -11.77 -4.18 2.27
C ILE A 25 -12.52 -4.03 3.59
N ALA A 26 -12.98 -5.15 4.14
CA ALA A 26 -13.62 -5.23 5.45
C ALA A 26 -14.84 -4.30 5.61
N ASN A 27 -15.39 -4.26 6.82
CA ASN A 27 -16.47 -3.35 7.17
C ASN A 27 -15.90 -2.07 7.82
N VAL A 28 -16.71 -1.01 7.87
CA VAL A 28 -16.33 0.29 8.44
C VAL A 28 -15.80 0.16 9.89
N PRO A 29 -16.42 -0.63 10.80
CA PRO A 29 -15.89 -0.81 12.15
C PRO A 29 -14.46 -1.36 12.19
N VAL A 30 -14.16 -2.39 11.38
CA VAL A 30 -12.81 -2.97 11.30
C VAL A 30 -11.82 -1.94 10.78
N ARG A 31 -12.18 -1.17 9.74
CA ARG A 31 -11.30 -0.12 9.19
C ARG A 31 -11.04 1.02 10.18
N ASN A 32 -12.02 1.35 11.02
CA ASN A 32 -11.88 2.43 12.00
C ASN A 32 -10.97 2.07 13.18
N ILE A 33 -10.88 0.79 13.52
CA ILE A 33 -10.02 0.29 14.63
C ILE A 33 -8.65 -0.16 14.11
N GLY A 34 -8.59 -0.64 12.86
CA GLY A 34 -7.37 -1.13 12.25
C GLY A 34 -6.33 -0.04 12.02
N THR A 35 -5.09 -0.32 12.37
CA THR A 35 -3.94 0.52 12.04
C THR A 35 -3.17 -0.07 10.86
N ILE A 36 -2.47 0.78 10.09
CA ILE A 36 -1.62 0.29 9.00
C ILE A 36 -0.50 -0.59 9.55
N ALA A 37 0.16 -0.15 10.63
CA ALA A 37 1.22 -0.92 11.28
C ALA A 37 0.71 -2.29 11.76
N GLY A 38 -0.45 -2.36 12.42
CA GLY A 38 -1.03 -3.62 12.86
C GLY A 38 -1.40 -4.54 11.70
N ASN A 39 -1.89 -3.99 10.58
CA ASN A 39 -2.15 -4.77 9.37
C ASN A 39 -0.85 -5.37 8.77
N LEU A 40 0.23 -4.60 8.75
CA LEU A 40 1.54 -5.07 8.29
C LEU A 40 2.16 -6.08 9.26
N SER A 41 2.01 -5.89 10.56
CA SER A 41 2.44 -6.88 11.57
C SER A 41 1.75 -8.22 11.40
N MET A 42 0.43 -8.24 11.12
CA MET A 42 -0.27 -9.50 10.81
C MET A 42 0.31 -10.20 9.57
N LYS A 43 0.69 -9.42 8.54
CA LYS A 43 1.33 -9.96 7.33
C LYS A 43 2.75 -10.48 7.60
N HIS A 44 3.49 -9.81 8.47
CA HIS A 44 4.83 -10.19 8.89
C HIS A 44 4.82 -11.51 9.67
N GLU A 45 3.93 -11.62 10.66
CA GLU A 45 3.78 -12.84 11.46
C GLU A 45 3.19 -14.01 10.66
N ASN A 46 2.31 -13.71 9.70
CA ASN A 46 1.61 -14.71 8.89
C ASN A 46 1.77 -14.37 7.40
N LEU A 47 2.79 -14.93 6.76
CA LEU A 47 3.08 -14.65 5.34
C LEU A 47 1.93 -14.99 4.39
N GLU A 48 1.05 -15.91 4.75
CA GLU A 48 -0.15 -16.27 3.98
C GLU A 48 -1.30 -15.25 4.11
N PHE A 49 -1.21 -14.30 5.05
CA PHE A 49 -2.25 -13.29 5.25
C PHE A 49 -2.40 -12.42 3.97
N PRO A 50 -3.60 -12.33 3.38
CA PRO A 50 -3.82 -11.60 2.13
C PRO A 50 -4.02 -10.10 2.41
N SER A 51 -2.94 -9.43 2.84
CA SER A 51 -2.97 -7.99 3.13
C SER A 51 -3.02 -7.15 1.85
N ASP A 52 -4.19 -6.58 1.57
CA ASP A 52 -4.38 -5.56 0.53
C ASP A 52 -3.56 -4.28 0.79
N VAL A 53 -3.34 -3.94 2.06
CA VAL A 53 -2.53 -2.77 2.45
C VAL A 53 -1.06 -3.01 2.14
N PHE A 54 -0.54 -4.20 2.46
CA PHE A 54 0.81 -4.61 2.08
C PHE A 54 0.98 -4.60 0.56
N LEU A 55 0.04 -5.20 -0.17
CA LEU A 55 0.05 -5.22 -1.63
C LEU A 55 0.15 -3.81 -2.22
N PHE A 56 -0.64 -2.87 -1.71
CA PHE A 56 -0.55 -1.47 -2.11
C PHE A 56 0.84 -0.88 -1.84
N LEU A 57 1.31 -0.99 -0.61
CA LEU A 57 2.56 -0.38 -0.19
C LEU A 57 3.75 -0.91 -0.99
N GLU A 58 3.75 -2.20 -1.30
CA GLU A 58 4.76 -2.82 -2.15
C GLU A 58 4.61 -2.35 -3.61
N LEU A 59 3.39 -2.37 -4.16
CA LEU A 59 3.11 -1.96 -5.54
C LEU A 59 3.68 -0.58 -5.88
N VAL A 60 3.50 0.38 -4.99
CA VAL A 60 3.94 1.76 -5.25
C VAL A 60 5.40 2.00 -4.90
N GLY A 61 6.10 1.02 -4.35
CA GLY A 61 7.48 1.18 -3.89
C GLY A 61 7.59 2.06 -2.65
N SER A 62 6.60 1.99 -1.74
CA SER A 62 6.69 2.70 -0.47
C SER A 62 7.84 2.19 0.39
N LYS A 63 8.22 2.98 1.40
CA LYS A 63 9.23 2.59 2.38
C LYS A 63 8.68 2.67 3.79
N LEU A 64 9.14 1.77 4.64
CA LEU A 64 8.84 1.73 6.06
C LEU A 64 10.04 2.26 6.84
N LEU A 65 9.80 3.18 7.77
CA LEU A 65 10.80 3.58 8.75
C LEU A 65 10.61 2.73 10.01
N ILE A 66 11.62 1.95 10.35
CA ILE A 66 11.67 1.10 11.53
C ILE A 66 12.66 1.70 12.53
N ALA A 67 12.19 1.96 13.74
CA ALA A 67 13.06 2.35 14.85
C ALA A 67 13.33 1.15 15.76
N ASP A 68 14.48 1.17 16.41
CA ASP A 68 14.86 0.22 17.46
C ASP A 68 15.44 0.95 18.69
N GLY A 69 15.82 0.19 19.71
CA GLY A 69 16.40 0.74 20.94
C GLY A 69 17.82 1.31 20.80
N THR A 70 18.46 1.20 19.63
CA THR A 70 19.81 1.74 19.39
C THR A 70 19.80 3.22 19.02
N GLY A 71 18.63 3.76 18.67
CA GLY A 71 18.47 5.15 18.21
C GLY A 71 18.84 5.34 16.73
N ILE A 72 19.09 4.25 15.99
CA ILE A 72 19.35 4.29 14.55
C ILE A 72 18.10 3.78 13.83
N ASP A 73 17.39 4.69 13.17
CA ASP A 73 16.24 4.33 12.35
C ASP A 73 16.67 3.74 11.00
N GLN A 74 15.99 2.69 10.57
CA GLN A 74 16.24 2.00 9.30
C GLN A 74 15.06 2.19 8.35
N THR A 75 15.35 2.48 7.09
CA THR A 75 14.34 2.60 6.03
C THR A 75 14.45 1.42 5.07
N MET A 76 13.33 0.75 4.80
CA MET A 76 13.29 -0.50 4.02
C MET A 76 12.02 -0.61 3.17
N SER A 77 12.00 -1.48 2.17
CA SER A 77 10.78 -1.86 1.44
C SER A 77 9.86 -2.75 2.29
N PRO A 78 8.56 -2.85 1.95
CA PRO A 78 7.67 -3.81 2.56
C PRO A 78 8.15 -5.27 2.42
N LEU A 79 8.70 -5.66 1.25
CA LEU A 79 9.32 -6.98 1.09
C LEU A 79 10.52 -7.22 2.01
N GLU A 80 11.45 -6.27 2.12
CA GLU A 80 12.58 -6.37 3.05
C GLU A 80 12.09 -6.50 4.50
N TYR A 81 11.07 -5.72 4.87
CA TYR A 81 10.46 -5.78 6.19
C TYR A 81 9.98 -7.18 6.58
N LEU A 82 9.43 -7.98 5.66
CA LEU A 82 8.99 -9.35 5.95
C LEU A 82 10.12 -10.28 6.41
N THR A 83 11.38 -9.93 6.13
CA THR A 83 12.54 -10.76 6.45
C THR A 83 13.24 -10.34 7.74
N ILE A 84 12.86 -9.20 8.32
CA ILE A 84 13.55 -8.61 9.48
C ILE A 84 12.87 -9.04 10.78
N ASP A 85 13.67 -9.39 11.78
CA ASP A 85 13.16 -9.62 13.13
C ASP A 85 12.67 -8.31 13.76
N MET A 86 11.37 -8.24 14.04
CA MET A 86 10.71 -7.08 14.63
C MET A 86 10.76 -7.06 16.17
N ASN A 87 11.46 -7.99 16.81
CA ASN A 87 11.66 -7.98 18.25
C ASN A 87 12.32 -6.66 18.72
N LYS A 88 11.64 -5.96 19.63
CA LYS A 88 12.00 -4.63 20.15
C LYS A 88 12.17 -3.55 19.07
N LYS A 89 11.47 -3.69 17.94
CA LYS A 89 11.42 -2.69 16.86
C LYS A 89 10.00 -2.17 16.65
N LEU A 90 9.89 -0.97 16.09
CA LEU A 90 8.60 -0.30 15.85
C LEU A 90 8.54 0.26 14.43
N ILE A 91 7.40 0.08 13.76
CA ILE A 91 7.08 0.84 12.54
C ILE A 91 6.71 2.27 12.97
N VAL A 92 7.56 3.24 12.63
CA VAL A 92 7.37 4.65 12.99
C VAL A 92 6.49 5.37 11.97
N LYS A 93 6.81 5.22 10.69
CA LYS A 93 6.07 5.85 9.60
C LYS A 93 6.22 5.11 8.29
N ILE A 94 5.36 5.47 7.35
CA ILE A 94 5.34 4.97 5.99
C ILE A 94 5.59 6.14 5.07
N ILE A 95 6.54 5.96 4.16
CA ILE A 95 6.98 6.96 3.21
C ILE A 95 6.44 6.57 1.85
N LEU A 96 5.53 7.39 1.34
CA LEU A 96 4.94 7.22 0.02
C LEU A 96 5.81 7.93 -1.02
N PRO A 97 6.15 7.29 -2.15
CA PRO A 97 6.99 7.91 -3.17
C PRO A 97 6.17 8.88 -4.02
N VAL A 98 6.85 9.87 -4.58
CA VAL A 98 6.24 10.75 -5.58
C VAL A 98 6.18 9.99 -6.90
N LEU A 99 4.98 9.88 -7.47
CA LEU A 99 4.75 9.30 -8.78
C LEU A 99 4.04 10.34 -9.65
N ASP A 100 4.72 10.79 -10.71
CA ASP A 100 4.17 11.78 -11.64
C ASP A 100 2.94 11.21 -12.36
N ASP A 101 1.81 11.87 -12.22
CA ASP A 101 0.56 11.45 -12.87
C ASP A 101 0.67 11.43 -14.40
N ASN A 102 1.56 12.21 -15.03
CA ASN A 102 1.73 12.16 -16.48
C ASN A 102 2.48 10.91 -16.97
N VAL A 103 3.19 10.24 -16.06
CA VAL A 103 4.11 9.16 -16.38
C VAL A 103 3.61 7.83 -15.83
N TYR A 104 2.91 7.84 -14.69
CA TYR A 104 2.46 6.63 -14.04
C TYR A 104 0.95 6.45 -14.14
N ILE A 105 0.53 5.22 -14.45
CA ILE A 105 -0.86 4.78 -14.37
C ILE A 105 -0.94 3.65 -13.37
N THR A 106 -1.85 3.79 -12.41
CA THR A 106 -2.19 2.71 -11.48
C THR A 106 -3.57 2.15 -11.73
N ARG A 107 -3.67 0.82 -11.61
CA ARG A 107 -4.92 0.06 -11.63
C ARG A 107 -4.84 -0.99 -10.55
N SER A 108 -5.96 -1.23 -9.88
CA SER A 108 -6.07 -2.35 -8.94
C SER A 108 -7.35 -3.12 -9.22
N TYR A 109 -7.31 -4.42 -8.94
CA TYR A 109 -8.38 -5.34 -9.16
C TYR A 109 -8.54 -6.19 -7.90
N LYS A 110 -9.79 -6.28 -7.45
CA LYS A 110 -10.19 -7.12 -6.32
C LYS A 110 -11.31 -8.04 -6.80
N ILE A 111 -10.96 -9.28 -7.14
CA ILE A 111 -11.93 -10.26 -7.62
C ILE A 111 -12.51 -10.99 -6.42
N MET A 112 -13.78 -10.73 -6.13
CA MET A 112 -14.51 -11.35 -5.02
C MET A 112 -15.74 -12.11 -5.53
N PRO A 113 -16.13 -13.26 -4.93
CA PRO A 113 -17.36 -13.95 -5.28
C PRO A 113 -18.62 -13.12 -4.98
N ARG A 114 -18.51 -12.15 -4.07
CA ARG A 114 -19.61 -11.27 -3.62
C ARG A 114 -19.08 -9.85 -3.42
N ALA A 115 -19.96 -8.86 -3.59
CA ALA A 115 -19.60 -7.44 -3.55
C ALA A 115 -19.04 -6.97 -2.19
N GLN A 116 -19.30 -7.67 -1.08
CA GLN A 116 -18.77 -7.35 0.26
C GLN A 116 -18.44 -8.58 1.11
N ASN A 117 -17.48 -8.42 2.05
CA ASN A 117 -17.11 -9.36 3.12
C ASN A 117 -16.83 -10.80 2.69
N ALA A 118 -16.31 -10.99 1.47
CA ALA A 118 -15.81 -12.29 1.02
C ALA A 118 -14.28 -12.25 0.90
N HIS A 119 -13.63 -13.38 1.15
CA HIS A 119 -12.23 -13.53 0.77
C HIS A 119 -12.11 -13.29 -0.73
N ALA A 120 -11.24 -12.37 -1.12
CA ALA A 120 -10.93 -12.16 -2.53
C ALA A 120 -10.26 -13.42 -3.07
N PHE A 121 -10.68 -13.87 -4.26
CA PHE A 121 -9.97 -14.94 -4.97
C PHE A 121 -8.61 -14.45 -5.44
N VAL A 122 -8.54 -13.18 -5.91
CA VAL A 122 -7.31 -12.53 -6.35
C VAL A 122 -7.37 -11.05 -6.03
N ASN A 123 -6.32 -10.53 -5.40
CA ASN A 123 -6.04 -9.10 -5.30
C ASN A 123 -4.82 -8.82 -6.18
N ALA A 124 -4.93 -7.85 -7.08
CA ALA A 124 -3.84 -7.46 -7.96
C ALA A 124 -3.75 -5.95 -8.07
N GLY A 125 -2.51 -5.45 -8.07
CA GLY A 125 -2.19 -4.06 -8.32
C GLY A 125 -1.22 -3.97 -9.47
N PHE A 126 -1.40 -2.98 -10.33
CA PHE A 126 -0.57 -2.74 -11.49
C PHE A 126 -0.17 -1.27 -11.53
N ILE A 127 1.12 -1.03 -11.76
CA ILE A 127 1.68 0.29 -12.04
C ILE A 127 2.41 0.22 -13.38
N PHE A 128 2.04 1.10 -14.30
CA PHE A 128 2.65 1.20 -15.61
C PHE A 128 3.32 2.56 -15.74
N LYS A 129 4.53 2.56 -16.28
CA LYS A 129 5.24 3.77 -16.70
C LYS A 129 4.97 3.97 -18.19
N VAL A 130 4.22 5.01 -18.53
CA VAL A 130 3.80 5.34 -19.90
C VAL A 130 3.83 6.85 -20.10
N ASP A 131 4.24 7.32 -21.28
CA ASP A 131 4.16 8.74 -21.59
C ASP A 131 2.72 9.10 -22.02
N LYS A 132 1.92 9.65 -21.10
CA LYS A 132 0.55 10.09 -21.42
C LYS A 132 0.50 11.22 -22.44
N LYS A 133 1.59 12.00 -22.58
CA LYS A 133 1.65 13.14 -23.52
C LYS A 133 1.95 12.67 -24.94
N ASN A 134 2.70 11.58 -25.09
CA ASN A 134 3.04 10.98 -26.37
C ASN A 134 2.22 9.71 -26.66
N SER A 135 0.89 9.77 -26.48
CA SER A 135 -0.03 8.67 -26.83
C SER A 135 0.29 7.30 -26.20
N TYR A 136 0.81 7.29 -24.97
CA TYR A 136 1.14 6.07 -24.20
C TYR A 136 2.30 5.22 -24.76
N THR A 137 3.17 5.81 -25.59
CA THR A 137 4.42 5.14 -25.98
C THR A 137 5.32 4.91 -24.76
N VAL A 138 5.95 3.74 -24.70
CA VAL A 138 6.89 3.31 -23.64
C VAL A 138 8.32 3.46 -24.12
#